data_AF-A0A956UB38-F1
#
_entry.id   AF-A0A956UB38-F1
#
_cell.length_a   1.000
_cell.length_b   1.000
_cell.length_c   1.000
_cell.angle_alpha   90.00
_cell.angle_beta   90.00
_cell.angle_gamma   90.00
#
_symmetry.space_group_name_H-M   'P 1'
#
loop_
_entity.id
_entity.type
_entity.pdbx_description
1 polymer ?
#
loop_
_entity_poly.entity_id
_entity_poly.type
_entity_poly.pdbx_seq_one_letter_code
_entity_poly.pdbx_strand_id
1 'polypeptide(L)'
;MTHDKSSPRASTRAKPPLRVPNEEKRSREFITPTELEKLTAAAESVGRHGLRDALIISMAYIHALRAGELIRLTWDDIDLEAKTISIERIKGGVPSKHGLSLFEVSQLQELRAEAPRSKHVFCSERHGPLTSRAVHSIVARAGTIAGLELSIHPQMLCAGRGYQLISEGWEIKAVQDYLGHKSARIIESYARKSGHYLKYVKRHPVFLDKSIPVVNFASASEALSPDLLTEGSITVEIPAGTCNLGPGLDSFGLALSLYTRLTIGFGEVNISDSPLVNVKGRMAKRSQVAEHSELVYTLLSKLWRFDANALKKMKIDIVSDIPLGCGLGASGSVVLGAVWASHVFQGKLPSCRTILKECRTLEAHPETTAASLLGGMTIFGDTPGDESSLVRHIDWPDDWTILLVLPSYSLKTAESRKVLPRTYPRADVIHNIQRASLLVSAVYEKDEELLKHTFSDRLHESYREAVVPELSKVRNLLEGEDHLGVFLAGGGSSVAVVVNSRQKDRINELLQDWALVEDNQIDILDLYVPAQGMRELVKV
;
A
#
# COMPACT_ATOMS: atom_id res chain seq x y z
N MET A 1 -49.86 78.54 2.20
CA MET A 1 -48.93 78.09 1.14
C MET A 1 -47.93 77.14 1.75
N THR A 2 -47.78 76.00 1.09
CA THR A 2 -47.13 74.74 1.49
C THR A 2 -45.62 74.72 1.22
N HIS A 3 -44.88 74.02 2.11
CA HIS A 3 -43.56 73.36 1.97
C HIS A 3 -42.37 74.24 1.50
N ASP A 4 -41.14 74.07 1.99
CA ASP A 4 -40.41 72.80 1.97
C ASP A 4 -39.19 72.81 2.92
N LYS A 5 -38.93 71.65 3.54
CA LYS A 5 -37.75 71.33 4.34
C LYS A 5 -36.96 70.28 3.55
N SER A 6 -35.89 70.66 2.87
CA SER A 6 -34.82 69.69 2.53
C SER A 6 -33.51 70.38 2.18
N SER A 7 -32.52 70.30 3.09
CA SER A 7 -31.11 70.36 2.72
C SER A 7 -30.47 69.00 3.04
N PRO A 8 -30.08 68.17 2.06
CA PRO A 8 -29.41 66.92 2.35
C PRO A 8 -27.93 67.16 2.63
N ARG A 9 -27.46 66.76 3.82
CA ARG A 9 -26.02 66.53 4.08
C ARG A 9 -25.57 65.36 3.22
N ALA A 10 -24.79 65.63 2.18
CA ALA A 10 -24.16 64.60 1.36
C ALA A 10 -23.07 63.87 2.19
N SER A 11 -23.36 62.61 2.56
CA SER A 11 -22.38 61.69 3.15
C SER A 11 -21.51 61.11 2.03
N THR A 12 -20.27 61.56 1.91
CA THR A 12 -19.23 60.93 1.08
C THR A 12 -18.69 59.67 1.76
N ARG A 13 -19.50 58.61 1.82
CA ARG A 13 -18.99 57.27 2.17
C ARG A 13 -18.43 56.63 0.90
N ALA A 14 -17.10 56.54 0.81
CA ALA A 14 -16.43 55.81 -0.27
C ALA A 14 -17.02 54.39 -0.37
N LYS A 15 -17.47 54.01 -1.57
CA LYS A 15 -17.97 52.65 -1.81
C LYS A 15 -16.83 51.65 -1.52
N PRO A 16 -17.11 50.53 -0.82
CA PRO A 16 -16.10 49.49 -0.64
C PRO A 16 -15.56 49.04 -2.00
N PRO A 17 -14.26 48.75 -2.13
CA PRO A 17 -13.69 48.27 -3.38
C PRO A 17 -14.47 47.06 -3.89
N LEU A 18 -14.72 47.03 -5.20
CA LEU A 18 -15.42 45.92 -5.85
C LEU A 18 -14.67 44.62 -5.59
N ARG A 19 -15.40 43.57 -5.19
CA ARG A 19 -14.83 42.25 -4.95
C ARG A 19 -14.37 41.66 -6.27
N VAL A 20 -13.05 41.62 -6.49
CA VAL A 20 -12.42 40.91 -7.60
C VAL A 20 -12.85 39.42 -7.56
N PRO A 21 -13.34 38.84 -8.69
CA PRO A 21 -13.74 37.44 -8.78
C PRO A 21 -12.66 36.46 -8.31
N ASN A 22 -13.08 35.34 -7.70
CA ASN A 22 -12.14 34.36 -7.13
C ASN A 22 -11.24 33.72 -8.20
N GLU A 23 -11.75 33.57 -9.43
CA GLU A 23 -11.05 33.01 -10.59
C GLU A 23 -9.92 33.92 -11.10
N GLU A 24 -10.06 35.25 -10.94
CA GLU A 24 -9.02 36.22 -11.29
C GLU A 24 -7.86 36.27 -10.28
N LYS A 25 -8.07 35.74 -9.07
CA LYS A 25 -7.04 35.71 -8.02
C LYS A 25 -6.26 34.40 -7.96
N ARG A 26 -6.78 33.32 -8.58
CA ARG A 26 -6.31 31.94 -8.34
C ARG A 26 -6.63 31.03 -9.52
N SER A 27 -5.63 30.29 -10.01
CA SER A 27 -5.83 29.23 -11.02
C SER A 27 -6.47 27.96 -10.46
N ARG A 28 -6.41 27.74 -9.14
CA ARG A 28 -7.01 26.58 -8.45
C ARG A 28 -7.42 26.87 -7.00
N GLU A 29 -8.33 26.06 -6.46
CA GLU A 29 -8.90 26.20 -5.11
C GLU A 29 -8.43 25.13 -4.10
N PHE A 30 -7.30 24.48 -4.36
CA PHE A 30 -6.70 23.48 -3.47
C PHE A 30 -5.17 23.61 -3.48
N ILE A 31 -4.51 23.08 -2.45
CA ILE A 31 -3.05 22.96 -2.39
C ILE A 31 -2.62 21.49 -2.53
N THR A 32 -1.39 21.25 -2.99
CA THR A 32 -0.78 19.91 -3.10
C THR A 32 -0.03 19.51 -1.81
N PRO A 33 0.31 18.21 -1.63
CA PRO A 33 1.14 17.78 -0.50
C PRO A 33 2.51 18.49 -0.44
N THR A 34 3.16 18.70 -1.59
CA THR A 34 4.44 19.43 -1.64
C THR A 34 4.29 20.92 -1.26
N GLU A 35 3.15 21.54 -1.58
CA GLU A 35 2.87 22.91 -1.13
C GLU A 35 2.54 22.97 0.36
N LEU A 36 1.94 21.91 0.92
CA LEU A 36 1.71 21.79 2.36
C LEU A 36 3.02 21.81 3.12
N GLU A 37 4.03 21.03 2.70
CA GLU A 37 5.36 20.99 3.33
C GLU A 37 6.02 22.38 3.36
N LYS A 38 5.91 23.13 2.25
CA LYS A 38 6.42 24.50 2.18
C LYS A 38 5.66 25.45 3.11
N LEU A 39 4.34 25.30 3.21
CA LEU A 39 3.49 26.13 4.08
C LEU A 39 3.76 25.88 5.56
N THR A 40 3.92 24.62 5.97
CA THR A 40 4.23 24.27 7.37
C THR A 40 5.60 24.78 7.75
N ALA A 41 6.63 24.58 6.91
CA ALA A 41 7.97 25.10 7.15
C ALA A 41 8.00 26.64 7.25
N ALA A 42 7.27 27.33 6.36
CA ALA A 42 7.17 28.80 6.37
C ALA A 42 6.42 29.36 7.59
N ALA A 43 5.42 28.63 8.10
CA ALA A 43 4.70 29.01 9.31
C ALA A 43 5.55 28.79 10.56
N GLU A 44 6.35 27.72 10.59
CA GLU A 44 7.28 27.41 11.68
C GLU A 44 8.42 28.42 11.77
N SER A 45 8.92 28.91 10.64
CA SER A 45 10.09 29.79 10.58
C SER A 45 9.85 31.24 11.02
N VAL A 46 8.59 31.65 11.31
CA VAL A 46 8.26 33.07 11.57
C VAL A 46 7.33 33.26 12.77
N GLY A 47 7.75 34.15 13.67
CA GLY A 47 6.95 34.59 14.81
C GLY A 47 7.24 33.82 16.08
N ARG A 48 6.50 34.15 17.15
CA ARG A 48 6.70 33.56 18.49
C ARG A 48 6.03 32.20 18.69
N HIS A 49 5.21 31.77 17.75
CA HIS A 49 4.36 30.59 17.85
C HIS A 49 4.50 29.72 16.60
N GLY A 50 5.75 29.47 16.18
CA GLY A 50 6.06 28.73 14.96
C GLY A 50 5.42 27.34 14.95
N LEU A 51 5.63 26.57 16.01
CA LEU A 51 5.04 25.25 16.21
C LEU A 51 3.51 25.26 16.11
N ARG A 52 2.84 26.14 16.87
CA ARG A 52 1.39 26.31 16.82
C ARG A 52 0.89 26.61 15.41
N ASP A 53 1.52 27.58 14.75
CA ASP A 53 1.07 28.07 13.45
C ASP A 53 1.29 27.00 12.34
N ALA A 54 2.37 26.22 12.43
CA ALA A 54 2.61 25.05 11.58
C ALA A 54 1.59 23.93 11.82
N LEU A 55 1.29 23.60 13.08
CA LEU A 55 0.27 22.61 13.43
C LEU A 55 -1.14 23.01 13.00
N ILE A 56 -1.48 24.29 13.05
CA ILE A 56 -2.75 24.81 12.52
C ILE A 56 -2.89 24.44 11.03
N ILE A 57 -1.80 24.57 10.26
CA ILE A 57 -1.80 24.29 8.83
C ILE A 57 -1.85 22.79 8.56
N SER A 58 -0.99 22.01 9.22
CA SER A 58 -0.90 20.56 9.00
C SER A 58 -2.19 19.86 9.44
N MET A 59 -2.73 20.14 10.63
CA MET A 59 -3.96 19.51 11.11
C MET A 59 -5.19 19.92 10.31
N ALA A 60 -5.26 21.17 9.83
CA ALA A 60 -6.32 21.61 8.92
C ALA A 60 -6.32 20.84 7.60
N TYR A 61 -5.12 20.49 7.10
CA TYR A 61 -4.99 19.67 5.91
C TYR A 61 -5.28 18.20 6.22
N ILE A 62 -4.51 17.57 7.10
CA ILE A 62 -4.53 16.12 7.38
C ILE A 62 -5.94 15.67 7.76
N HIS A 63 -6.56 16.31 8.74
CA HIS A 63 -7.90 15.96 9.22
C HIS A 63 -9.03 16.71 8.51
N ALA A 64 -8.70 17.47 7.47
CA ALA A 64 -9.63 18.29 6.72
C ALA A 64 -10.48 19.23 7.59
N LEU A 65 -9.87 19.84 8.62
CA LEU A 65 -10.58 20.74 9.53
C LEU A 65 -10.85 22.08 8.86
N ARG A 66 -12.09 22.55 8.99
CA ARG A 66 -12.42 23.94 8.65
C ARG A 66 -11.87 24.86 9.73
N ALA A 67 -11.54 26.11 9.39
CA ALA A 67 -11.04 27.09 10.37
C ALA A 67 -11.95 27.22 11.60
N GLY A 68 -13.27 27.10 11.45
CA GLY A 68 -14.20 27.10 12.58
C GLY A 68 -14.12 25.86 13.46
N GLU A 69 -13.89 24.67 12.89
CA GLU A 69 -13.69 23.41 13.63
C GLU A 69 -12.36 23.48 14.39
N LEU A 70 -11.32 23.94 13.71
CA LEU A 70 -9.97 24.06 14.25
C LEU A 70 -9.88 24.96 15.48
N ILE A 71 -10.54 26.14 15.47
CA ILE A 71 -10.53 27.04 16.63
C ILE A 71 -11.40 26.56 17.81
N ARG A 72 -12.26 25.56 17.58
CA ARG A 72 -13.10 24.97 18.63
C ARG A 72 -12.44 23.78 19.32
N LEU A 73 -11.42 23.18 18.72
CA LEU A 73 -10.72 22.04 19.30
C LEU A 73 -10.21 22.35 20.71
N THR A 74 -10.57 21.47 21.62
CA THR A 74 -10.15 21.44 23.02
C THR A 74 -9.28 20.22 23.29
N TRP A 75 -8.53 20.23 24.39
CA TRP A 75 -7.75 19.05 24.79
C TRP A 75 -8.64 17.85 25.14
N ASP A 76 -9.93 18.04 25.41
CA ASP A 76 -10.89 16.96 25.62
C ASP A 76 -11.22 16.22 24.29
N ASP A 77 -11.02 16.89 23.15
CA ASP A 77 -11.23 16.33 21.82
C ASP A 77 -10.01 15.52 21.32
N ILE A 78 -8.86 15.65 22.00
CA ILE A 78 -7.60 15.02 21.63
C ILE A 78 -7.23 14.00 22.69
N ASP A 79 -7.33 12.74 22.34
CA ASP A 79 -6.79 11.65 23.13
C ASP A 79 -5.36 11.39 22.65
N LEU A 80 -4.36 11.93 23.36
CA LEU A 80 -2.94 11.75 23.03
C LEU A 80 -2.47 10.32 23.29
N GLU A 81 -3.14 9.57 24.18
CA GLU A 81 -2.80 8.19 24.50
C GLU A 81 -3.36 7.24 23.44
N ALA A 82 -4.67 7.34 23.16
CA ALA A 82 -5.33 6.61 22.08
C ALA A 82 -4.98 7.14 20.69
N LYS A 83 -4.27 8.28 20.59
CA LYS A 83 -3.85 8.95 19.35
C LYS A 83 -5.01 9.21 18.42
N THR A 84 -6.07 9.76 18.98
CA THR A 84 -7.25 10.09 18.20
C THR A 84 -7.69 11.51 18.43
N ILE A 85 -8.29 12.08 17.40
CA ILE A 85 -8.96 13.37 17.45
C ILE A 85 -10.44 13.18 17.12
N SER A 86 -11.28 13.65 18.02
CA SER A 86 -12.73 13.72 17.84
C SER A 86 -13.07 15.07 17.21
N ILE A 87 -13.78 15.05 16.09
CA ILE A 87 -14.06 16.26 15.30
C ILE A 87 -15.56 16.50 15.25
N GLU A 88 -16.01 17.53 15.96
CA GLU A 88 -17.37 18.05 15.82
C GLU A 88 -17.50 18.86 14.53
N ARG A 89 -17.99 18.18 13.49
CA ARG A 89 -18.14 18.79 12.15
C ARG A 89 -19.22 19.86 12.14
N ILE A 90 -18.88 21.02 11.59
CA ILE A 90 -19.80 22.17 11.57
C ILE A 90 -20.67 22.17 10.32
N LYS A 91 -21.64 23.09 10.26
CA LYS A 91 -22.64 23.18 9.17
C LYS A 91 -23.44 21.88 9.00
N GLY A 92 -23.61 21.14 10.10
CA GLY A 92 -24.30 19.85 10.17
C GLY A 92 -23.57 18.72 9.47
N GLY A 93 -22.24 18.79 9.34
CA GLY A 93 -21.46 17.60 9.00
C GLY A 93 -21.62 16.53 10.09
N VAL A 94 -21.41 15.27 9.72
CA VAL A 94 -21.45 14.15 10.67
C VAL A 94 -20.16 14.17 11.49
N PRO A 95 -20.22 14.13 12.84
CA PRO A 95 -19.01 14.03 13.66
C PRO A 95 -18.12 12.87 13.22
N SER A 96 -16.81 13.06 13.25
CA SER A 96 -15.85 12.05 12.79
C SER A 96 -14.69 11.92 13.77
N LYS A 97 -14.18 10.71 13.94
CA LYS A 97 -12.99 10.42 14.74
C LYS A 97 -11.85 10.04 13.80
N HIS A 98 -10.72 10.75 13.89
CA HIS A 98 -9.56 10.52 13.03
C HIS A 98 -8.38 10.05 13.90
N GLY A 99 -7.48 9.27 13.32
CA GLY A 99 -6.20 8.93 13.96
C GLY A 99 -5.20 10.09 13.85
N LEU A 100 -4.38 10.26 14.87
CA LEU A 100 -3.23 11.17 14.93
C LEU A 100 -1.96 10.36 14.68
N SER A 101 -1.05 10.86 13.85
CA SER A 101 0.28 10.29 13.69
C SER A 101 1.15 10.55 14.94
N LEU A 102 2.21 9.76 15.12
CA LEU A 102 3.17 9.96 16.20
C LEU A 102 3.83 11.34 16.17
N PHE A 103 4.10 11.85 14.96
CA PHE A 103 4.63 13.20 14.78
C PHE A 103 3.63 14.25 15.27
N GLU A 104 2.34 14.14 14.93
CA GLU A 104 1.30 15.05 15.43
C GLU A 104 1.17 14.98 16.95
N VAL A 105 1.21 13.78 17.54
CA VAL A 105 1.16 13.60 19.00
C VAL A 105 2.33 14.29 19.68
N SER A 106 3.56 14.09 19.21
CA SER A 106 4.75 14.73 19.76
C SER A 106 4.64 16.25 19.72
N GLN A 107 4.22 16.79 18.58
CA GLN A 107 4.09 18.23 18.37
C GLN A 107 2.93 18.82 19.19
N LEU A 108 1.83 18.07 19.36
CA LEU A 108 0.71 18.44 20.23
C LEU A 108 1.09 18.39 21.71
N GLN A 109 1.93 17.44 22.14
CA GLN A 109 2.46 17.39 23.51
C GLN A 109 3.34 18.61 23.82
N GLU A 110 4.22 18.97 22.90
CA GLU A 110 5.05 20.17 23.00
C GLU A 110 4.19 21.44 23.03
N LEU A 111 3.20 21.54 22.14
CA LEU A 111 2.24 22.64 22.13
C LEU A 111 1.43 22.73 23.44
N ARG A 112 1.06 21.59 24.03
CA ARG A 112 0.35 21.54 25.32
C ARG A 112 1.23 22.04 26.46
N ALA A 113 2.52 21.76 26.42
CA ALA A 113 3.48 22.22 27.41
C ALA A 113 3.70 23.75 27.37
N GLU A 114 3.56 24.38 26.19
CA GLU A 114 3.63 25.85 26.05
C GLU A 114 2.44 26.57 26.69
N ALA A 115 1.26 25.94 26.74
CA ALA A 115 0.03 26.54 27.25
C ALA A 115 -0.80 25.59 28.14
N PRO A 116 -0.25 25.13 29.28
CA PRO A 116 -0.84 24.03 30.08
C PRO A 116 -2.18 24.37 30.73
N ARG A 117 -2.51 25.67 30.85
CA ARG A 117 -3.77 26.16 31.44
C ARG A 117 -4.86 26.45 30.40
N SER A 118 -4.55 26.36 29.10
CA SER A 118 -5.53 26.57 28.04
C SER A 118 -6.43 25.35 27.89
N LYS A 119 -7.75 25.54 27.82
CA LYS A 119 -8.67 24.48 27.39
C LYS A 119 -8.57 24.18 25.89
N HIS A 120 -8.19 25.19 25.10
CA HIS A 120 -8.11 25.09 23.64
C HIS A 120 -6.74 24.58 23.18
N VAL A 121 -6.75 23.73 22.16
CA VAL A 121 -5.53 23.19 21.52
C VAL A 121 -4.73 24.32 20.88
N PHE A 122 -5.41 25.16 20.10
CA PHE A 122 -4.81 26.33 19.46
C PHE A 122 -5.30 27.61 20.14
N CYS A 123 -4.46 28.18 21.00
CA CYS A 123 -4.81 29.38 21.78
C CYS A 123 -4.11 30.66 21.28
N SER A 124 -4.75 31.79 21.58
CA SER A 124 -4.15 33.13 21.49
C SER A 124 -3.16 33.37 22.63
N GLU A 125 -2.46 34.51 22.60
CA GLU A 125 -1.57 34.94 23.70
C GLU A 125 -2.29 35.08 25.06
N ARG A 126 -3.62 35.27 25.05
CA ARG A 126 -4.44 35.34 26.27
C ARG A 126 -4.95 33.97 26.72
N HIS A 127 -4.43 32.88 26.16
CA HIS A 127 -4.86 31.49 26.39
C HIS A 127 -6.35 31.19 26.10
N GLY A 128 -7.06 32.12 25.46
CA GLY A 128 -8.40 31.92 24.89
C GLY A 128 -8.34 31.41 23.44
N PRO A 129 -9.49 31.03 22.85
CA PRO A 129 -9.54 30.46 21.51
C PRO A 129 -9.06 31.46 20.46
N LEU A 130 -8.41 30.96 19.41
CA LEU A 130 -8.11 31.78 18.24
C LEU A 130 -9.39 32.21 17.53
N THR A 131 -9.35 33.35 16.86
CA THR A 131 -10.45 33.75 15.97
C THR A 131 -10.26 33.11 14.59
N SER A 132 -11.35 32.87 13.86
CA SER A 132 -11.26 32.41 12.47
C SER A 132 -10.42 33.36 11.61
N ARG A 133 -10.47 34.67 11.90
CA ARG A 133 -9.64 35.68 11.23
C ARG A 133 -8.15 35.48 11.50
N ALA A 134 -7.76 35.11 12.71
CA ALA A 134 -6.37 34.80 13.05
C ALA A 134 -5.86 33.60 12.23
N VAL A 135 -6.63 32.51 12.14
CA VAL A 135 -6.28 31.35 11.30
C VAL A 135 -6.12 31.75 9.83
N HIS A 136 -7.01 32.58 9.30
CA HIS A 136 -6.88 33.13 7.95
C HIS A 136 -5.59 33.93 7.75
N SER A 137 -5.22 34.78 8.72
CA SER A 137 -3.99 35.56 8.68
C SER A 137 -2.74 34.69 8.76
N ILE A 138 -2.74 33.65 9.59
CA ILE A 138 -1.63 32.68 9.71
C ILE A 138 -1.40 31.99 8.37
N VAL A 139 -2.44 31.40 7.80
CA VAL A 139 -2.37 30.66 6.52
C VAL A 139 -1.96 31.57 5.36
N ALA A 140 -2.53 32.78 5.28
CA ALA A 140 -2.19 33.72 4.22
C ALA A 140 -0.72 34.17 4.31
N ARG A 141 -0.25 34.49 5.52
CA ARG A 141 1.15 34.88 5.76
C ARG A 141 2.12 33.75 5.40
N ALA A 142 1.81 32.52 5.82
CA ALA A 142 2.62 31.35 5.47
C ALA A 142 2.70 31.15 3.95
N GLY A 143 1.59 31.35 3.22
CA GLY A 143 1.58 31.29 1.75
C GLY A 143 2.48 32.33 1.09
N THR A 144 2.50 33.57 1.59
CA THR A 144 3.40 34.62 1.10
C THR A 144 4.86 34.29 1.37
N ILE A 145 5.20 33.82 2.57
CA ILE A 145 6.58 33.46 2.93
C ILE A 145 7.06 32.25 2.12
N ALA A 146 6.19 31.26 1.90
CA ALA A 146 6.47 30.08 1.08
C ALA A 146 6.65 30.39 -0.41
N GLY A 147 6.46 31.65 -0.84
CA GLY A 147 6.60 32.06 -2.23
C GLY A 147 5.55 31.45 -3.16
N LEU A 148 4.37 31.10 -2.64
CA LEU A 148 3.31 30.53 -3.45
C LEU A 148 2.62 31.63 -4.26
N GLU A 149 2.51 31.44 -5.57
CA GLU A 149 1.86 32.38 -6.50
C GLU A 149 0.34 32.51 -6.27
N LEU A 150 -0.23 31.63 -5.43
CA LEU A 150 -1.65 31.59 -5.07
C LEU A 150 -1.90 32.29 -3.73
N SER A 151 -2.98 33.06 -3.65
CA SER A 151 -3.46 33.58 -2.36
C SER A 151 -4.05 32.44 -1.51
N ILE A 152 -3.27 31.87 -0.59
CA ILE A 152 -3.69 30.72 0.23
C ILE A 152 -4.68 31.12 1.33
N HIS A 153 -5.63 30.24 1.64
CA HIS A 153 -6.62 30.42 2.71
C HIS A 153 -7.02 29.07 3.30
N PRO A 154 -7.55 29.01 4.54
CA PRO A 154 -7.76 27.74 5.26
C PRO A 154 -8.64 26.72 4.53
N GLN A 155 -9.62 27.16 3.73
CA GLN A 155 -10.48 26.25 2.96
C GLN A 155 -9.71 25.46 1.89
N MET A 156 -8.58 26.00 1.39
CA MET A 156 -7.71 25.29 0.44
C MET A 156 -7.01 24.09 1.06
N LEU A 157 -6.81 24.08 2.39
CA LEU A 157 -6.18 22.97 3.10
C LEU A 157 -7.12 21.76 3.09
N CYS A 158 -8.38 21.98 3.49
CA CYS A 158 -9.45 20.97 3.42
C CYS A 158 -9.70 20.51 1.97
N ALA A 159 -9.75 21.44 1.01
CA ALA A 159 -9.88 21.14 -0.41
C ALA A 159 -8.70 20.32 -0.95
N GLY A 160 -7.48 20.64 -0.51
CA GLY A 160 -6.24 19.93 -0.85
C GLY A 160 -6.27 18.49 -0.40
N ARG A 161 -6.72 18.23 0.84
CA ARG A 161 -6.90 16.87 1.33
C ARG A 161 -7.94 16.10 0.55
N GLY A 162 -9.08 16.73 0.23
CA GLY A 162 -10.11 16.11 -0.61
C GLY A 162 -9.59 15.74 -2.00
N TYR A 163 -8.84 16.64 -2.65
CA TYR A 163 -8.20 16.37 -3.93
C TYR A 163 -7.16 15.24 -3.85
N GLN A 164 -6.33 15.24 -2.80
CA GLN A 164 -5.35 14.18 -2.56
C GLN A 164 -6.02 12.82 -2.44
N LEU A 165 -7.00 12.67 -1.55
CA LEU A 165 -7.68 11.38 -1.31
C LEU A 165 -8.34 10.84 -2.58
N ILE A 166 -8.98 11.71 -3.36
CA ILE A 166 -9.56 11.33 -4.66
C ILE A 166 -8.47 10.89 -5.66
N SER A 167 -7.33 11.57 -5.68
CA SER A 167 -6.19 11.22 -6.54
C SER A 167 -5.52 9.91 -6.10
N GLU A 168 -5.58 9.58 -4.80
CA GLU A 168 -5.15 8.30 -4.23
C GLU A 168 -6.16 7.17 -4.47
N GLY A 169 -7.31 7.47 -5.09
CA GLY A 169 -8.31 6.47 -5.50
C GLY A 169 -9.43 6.23 -4.49
N TRP A 170 -9.57 7.06 -3.46
CA TRP A 170 -10.66 6.92 -2.50
C TRP A 170 -12.02 7.16 -3.17
N GLU A 171 -13.02 6.38 -2.76
CA GLU A 171 -14.39 6.59 -3.23
C GLU A 171 -14.91 7.97 -2.80
N ILE A 172 -15.70 8.62 -3.68
CA ILE A 172 -16.28 9.94 -3.42
C ILE A 172 -17.06 9.96 -2.09
N LYS A 173 -17.76 8.87 -1.76
CA LYS A 173 -18.51 8.76 -0.51
C LYS A 173 -17.60 8.69 0.72
N ALA A 174 -16.53 7.89 0.66
CA ALA A 174 -15.53 7.82 1.72
C ALA A 174 -14.84 9.18 1.93
N VAL A 175 -14.48 9.88 0.85
CA VAL A 175 -13.93 11.24 0.93
C VAL A 175 -14.96 12.21 1.50
N GLN A 176 -16.23 12.09 1.12
CA GLN A 176 -17.30 12.92 1.66
C GLN A 176 -17.44 12.78 3.17
N ASP A 177 -17.42 11.54 3.65
CA ASP A 177 -17.55 11.24 5.07
C ASP A 177 -16.29 11.70 5.83
N TYR A 178 -15.10 11.49 5.26
CA TYR A 178 -13.83 11.97 5.82
C TYR A 178 -13.77 13.50 5.95
N LEU A 179 -14.22 14.25 4.94
CA LEU A 179 -14.25 15.71 4.97
C LEU A 179 -15.42 16.26 5.81
N GLY A 180 -16.40 15.42 6.20
CA GLY A 180 -17.63 15.86 6.86
C GLY A 180 -18.47 16.79 5.98
N HIS A 181 -18.59 16.47 4.68
CA HIS A 181 -19.38 17.26 3.70
C HIS A 181 -20.81 16.72 3.59
N LYS A 182 -21.82 17.59 3.67
CA LYS A 182 -23.22 17.21 3.39
C LYS A 182 -23.49 16.87 1.93
N SER A 183 -22.70 17.42 1.01
CA SER A 183 -22.90 17.28 -0.43
C SER A 183 -21.60 16.88 -1.11
N ALA A 184 -21.68 15.87 -1.98
CA ALA A 184 -20.58 15.39 -2.81
C ALA A 184 -20.19 16.35 -3.94
N ARG A 185 -20.98 17.40 -4.23
CA ARG A 185 -20.81 18.26 -5.42
C ARG A 185 -19.42 18.89 -5.56
N ILE A 186 -18.82 19.30 -4.44
CA ILE A 186 -17.45 19.85 -4.44
C ILE A 186 -16.41 18.75 -4.70
N ILE A 187 -16.65 17.54 -4.18
CA ILE A 187 -15.77 16.38 -4.31
C ILE A 187 -15.82 15.84 -5.74
N GLU A 188 -16.99 15.82 -6.36
CA GLU A 188 -17.16 15.54 -7.79
C GLU A 188 -16.34 16.51 -8.66
N SER A 189 -16.23 17.78 -8.26
CA SER A 189 -15.36 18.73 -8.95
C SER A 189 -13.88 18.38 -8.80
N TYR A 190 -13.44 17.83 -7.66
CA TYR A 190 -12.07 17.35 -7.50
C TYR A 190 -11.81 16.14 -8.38
N ALA A 191 -12.74 15.18 -8.41
CA ALA A 191 -12.68 14.03 -9.30
C ALA A 191 -12.61 14.43 -10.79
N ARG A 192 -13.30 15.51 -11.20
CA ARG A 192 -13.21 16.06 -12.56
C ARG A 192 -11.81 16.56 -12.86
N LYS A 193 -11.25 17.33 -11.94
CA LYS A 193 -9.94 17.96 -12.10
C LYS A 193 -8.77 16.98 -11.97
N SER A 194 -8.93 15.86 -11.27
CA SER A 194 -7.92 14.80 -11.20
C SER A 194 -7.98 13.82 -12.40
N GLY A 195 -8.93 13.97 -13.32
CA GLY A 195 -9.15 13.04 -14.43
C GLY A 195 -9.91 11.76 -14.04
N HIS A 196 -10.28 11.58 -12.76
CA HIS A 196 -11.02 10.42 -12.27
C HIS A 196 -12.53 10.46 -12.55
N TYR A 197 -13.10 11.61 -12.94
CA TYR A 197 -14.54 11.73 -13.18
C TYR A 197 -15.04 11.00 -14.44
N LEU A 198 -14.17 10.80 -15.45
CA LEU A 198 -14.51 10.00 -16.64
C LEU A 198 -14.73 8.51 -16.29
N LYS A 199 -14.22 8.03 -15.16
CA LYS A 199 -14.54 6.70 -14.60
C LYS A 199 -15.93 6.63 -13.95
N TYR A 200 -16.54 7.76 -13.60
CA TYR A 200 -17.78 7.82 -12.80
C TYR A 200 -19.06 8.01 -13.63
N VAL A 201 -19.02 8.80 -14.72
CA VAL A 201 -20.24 9.13 -15.50
C VAL A 201 -20.68 8.00 -16.44
N LYS A 202 -19.77 7.12 -16.86
CA LYS A 202 -20.11 5.92 -17.63
C LYS A 202 -20.43 4.76 -16.67
N ARG A 203 -21.65 4.73 -16.13
CA ARG A 203 -22.13 3.52 -15.44
C ARG A 203 -22.23 2.36 -16.45
N HIS A 204 -21.38 1.37 -16.22
CA HIS A 204 -21.19 0.08 -16.91
C HIS A 204 -20.43 0.18 -18.24
N PRO A 205 -19.14 -0.22 -18.27
CA PRO A 205 -18.77 -1.62 -18.09
C PRO A 205 -18.29 -1.93 -16.67
N VAL A 206 -18.56 -3.15 -16.25
CA VAL A 206 -18.04 -3.77 -15.04
C VAL A 206 -16.52 -3.65 -15.04
N PHE A 207 -15.99 -2.69 -14.31
CA PHE A 207 -14.72 -2.87 -13.61
C PHE A 207 -15.11 -2.98 -12.14
N LEU A 208 -15.26 -4.24 -11.70
CA LEU A 208 -15.27 -4.61 -10.30
C LEU A 208 -13.94 -4.13 -9.70
N ASP A 209 -13.92 -2.94 -9.11
CA ASP A 209 -12.90 -2.55 -8.13
C ASP A 209 -13.36 -2.99 -6.72
N LYS A 210 -13.89 -4.21 -6.66
CA LYS A 210 -14.07 -4.97 -5.41
C LYS A 210 -12.89 -5.91 -5.14
N SER A 211 -11.83 -5.84 -5.95
CA SER A 211 -10.69 -6.77 -5.88
C SER A 211 -9.37 -6.05 -5.62
N ILE A 212 -9.33 -5.22 -4.58
CA ILE A 212 -8.16 -5.26 -3.71
C ILE A 212 -8.77 -5.57 -2.35
N PRO A 213 -8.59 -6.78 -1.78
CA PRO A 213 -8.91 -6.96 -0.39
C PRO A 213 -8.17 -5.85 0.35
N VAL A 214 -8.93 -4.98 1.01
CA VAL A 214 -8.37 -4.17 2.09
C VAL A 214 -7.76 -5.22 3.00
N VAL A 215 -6.43 -5.32 3.03
CA VAL A 215 -5.77 -6.12 4.04
C VAL A 215 -6.39 -5.63 5.34
N ASN A 216 -7.13 -6.53 5.99
CA ASN A 216 -8.02 -6.15 7.06
C ASN A 216 -7.13 -5.93 8.29
N PHE A 217 -6.51 -4.76 8.36
CA PHE A 217 -5.75 -4.27 9.51
C PHE A 217 -6.72 -3.86 10.64
N ALA A 218 -7.78 -4.65 10.86
CA ALA A 218 -8.85 -4.36 11.80
C ALA A 218 -8.35 -4.19 13.26
N SER A 219 -7.10 -4.55 13.54
CA SER A 219 -6.41 -4.35 14.82
C SER A 219 -5.34 -3.24 14.80
N ALA A 220 -4.98 -2.65 13.66
CA ALA A 220 -3.87 -1.68 13.57
C ALA A 220 -4.25 -0.26 14.04
N SER A 221 -5.53 0.02 14.31
CA SER A 221 -5.98 1.33 14.80
C SER A 221 -5.85 1.50 16.32
N GLU A 222 -5.56 0.44 17.08
CA GLU A 222 -5.60 0.48 18.56
C GLU A 222 -4.25 0.66 19.25
N ALA A 223 -3.12 0.53 18.55
CA ALA A 223 -1.82 0.70 19.21
C ALA A 223 -0.77 1.21 18.22
N LEU A 224 -0.30 2.44 18.38
CA LEU A 224 0.89 2.97 17.70
C LEU A 224 1.65 3.84 18.71
N SER A 225 2.14 3.32 19.83
CA SER A 225 2.88 4.09 20.85
C SER A 225 4.31 4.46 20.40
N PRO A 226 4.88 5.56 20.91
CA PRO A 226 6.30 5.90 20.71
C PRO A 226 7.28 4.85 21.28
N ASP A 227 6.79 3.93 22.12
CA ASP A 227 7.57 2.80 22.66
C ASP A 227 7.91 1.74 21.58
N LEU A 228 7.30 1.81 20.38
CA LEU A 228 7.54 0.83 19.33
C LEU A 228 8.98 0.84 18.79
N LEU A 229 9.71 1.94 18.96
CA LEU A 229 11.11 2.09 18.55
C LEU A 229 12.11 1.69 19.64
N THR A 230 11.63 1.38 20.84
CA THR A 230 12.47 1.03 22.00
C THR A 230 12.16 -0.35 22.57
N GLU A 231 10.90 -0.80 22.56
CA GLU A 231 10.46 -2.07 23.15
C GLU A 231 9.42 -2.84 22.32
N GLY A 232 8.86 -2.24 21.26
CA GLY A 232 7.80 -2.88 20.47
C GLY A 232 8.29 -3.82 19.37
N SER A 233 7.40 -4.72 18.96
CA SER A 233 7.58 -5.62 17.82
C SER A 233 6.36 -5.68 16.91
N ILE A 234 6.62 -5.85 15.62
CA ILE A 234 5.63 -6.04 14.57
C ILE A 234 5.79 -7.44 14.03
N THR A 235 4.72 -8.22 14.03
CA THR A 235 4.68 -9.53 13.36
C THR A 235 3.71 -9.50 12.19
N VAL A 236 4.22 -9.79 11.00
CA VAL A 236 3.42 -10.02 9.80
C VAL A 236 3.53 -11.47 9.35
N GLU A 237 2.47 -11.96 8.74
CA GLU A 237 2.41 -13.25 8.08
C GLU A 237 2.06 -13.05 6.61
N ILE A 238 2.91 -13.58 5.74
CA ILE A 238 2.87 -13.33 4.31
C ILE A 238 2.80 -14.69 3.60
N PRO A 239 1.77 -14.95 2.78
CA PRO A 239 1.75 -16.16 1.97
C PRO A 239 2.85 -16.13 0.90
N ALA A 240 3.23 -17.30 0.43
CA ALA A 240 4.11 -17.45 -0.72
C ALA A 240 3.43 -16.90 -1.96
N GLY A 241 4.25 -16.36 -2.86
CA GLY A 241 3.81 -15.96 -4.19
C GLY A 241 4.60 -16.76 -5.23
N THR A 242 3.90 -17.39 -6.16
CA THR A 242 4.52 -17.86 -7.39
C THR A 242 4.08 -16.99 -8.56
N CYS A 243 4.69 -17.17 -9.73
CA CYS A 243 4.40 -16.34 -10.90
C CYS A 243 4.43 -17.11 -12.23
N ASN A 244 4.18 -16.36 -13.30
CA ASN A 244 4.07 -16.77 -14.70
C ASN A 244 2.82 -17.58 -15.03
N LEU A 245 2.49 -18.60 -14.23
CA LEU A 245 1.29 -19.44 -14.41
C LEU A 245 1.17 -19.96 -15.85
N GLY A 246 2.27 -20.46 -16.42
CA GLY A 246 2.35 -20.79 -17.85
C GLY A 246 2.56 -19.53 -18.70
N PRO A 247 1.60 -19.12 -19.55
CA PRO A 247 1.83 -18.10 -20.57
C PRO A 247 2.01 -16.65 -20.05
N GLY A 248 1.73 -16.39 -18.77
CA GLY A 248 1.72 -15.05 -18.16
C GLY A 248 3.08 -14.55 -17.67
N LEU A 249 4.15 -14.80 -18.44
CA LEU A 249 5.53 -14.45 -18.10
C LEU A 249 5.67 -12.99 -17.61
N ASP A 250 6.27 -12.80 -16.42
CA ASP A 250 6.50 -11.51 -15.76
C ASP A 250 5.22 -10.66 -15.56
N SER A 251 4.04 -11.30 -15.54
CA SER A 251 2.74 -10.62 -15.38
C SER A 251 1.82 -11.30 -14.37
N PHE A 252 1.68 -12.62 -14.43
CA PHE A 252 0.74 -13.33 -13.55
C PHE A 252 1.42 -13.75 -12.25
N GLY A 253 0.72 -13.59 -11.14
CA GLY A 253 1.11 -14.05 -9.80
C GLY A 253 -0.01 -14.89 -9.17
N LEU A 254 0.36 -15.81 -8.28
CA LEU A 254 -0.58 -16.63 -7.52
C LEU A 254 -0.10 -16.80 -6.08
N ALA A 255 -0.98 -16.51 -5.12
CA ALA A 255 -0.69 -16.73 -3.71
C ALA A 255 -0.80 -18.22 -3.38
N LEU A 256 0.03 -18.72 -2.48
CA LEU A 256 0.03 -20.12 -2.05
C LEU A 256 0.07 -20.20 -0.52
N SER A 257 -0.60 -21.20 0.04
CA SER A 257 -0.73 -21.42 1.49
C SER A 257 0.54 -21.94 2.19
N LEU A 258 1.70 -21.40 1.82
CA LEU A 258 2.96 -21.48 2.54
C LEU A 258 3.28 -20.10 3.10
N TYR A 259 3.77 -19.99 4.32
CA TYR A 259 3.85 -18.69 4.98
C TYR A 259 5.25 -18.34 5.43
N THR A 260 5.57 -17.05 5.31
CA THR A 260 6.65 -16.39 6.04
C THR A 260 6.04 -15.57 7.16
N ARG A 261 6.43 -15.87 8.40
CA ARG A 261 6.21 -15.01 9.55
C ARG A 261 7.46 -14.19 9.81
N LEU A 262 7.34 -12.89 9.67
CA LEU A 262 8.41 -11.92 9.91
C LEU A 262 8.07 -11.13 11.16
N THR A 263 8.92 -11.25 12.18
CA THR A 263 8.83 -10.43 13.40
C THR A 263 10.00 -9.46 13.42
N ILE A 264 9.71 -8.18 13.54
CA ILE A 264 10.71 -7.12 13.63
C ILE A 264 10.45 -6.35 14.90
N GLY A 265 11.44 -6.25 15.78
CA GLY A 265 11.37 -5.42 16.99
C GLY A 265 12.70 -4.78 17.32
N PHE A 266 12.75 -4.06 18.44
CA PHE A 266 13.97 -3.44 18.94
C PHE A 266 14.40 -4.09 20.26
N GLY A 267 15.71 -4.15 20.49
CA GLY A 267 16.31 -4.63 21.72
C GLY A 267 17.56 -3.82 22.10
N GLU A 268 18.44 -4.43 22.88
CA GLU A 268 19.75 -3.85 23.19
C GLU A 268 20.58 -3.62 21.92
N VAL A 269 21.50 -2.66 21.97
CA VAL A 269 22.41 -2.38 20.86
C VAL A 269 23.26 -3.63 20.60
N ASN A 270 23.19 -4.17 19.38
CA ASN A 270 24.03 -5.30 19.01
C ASN A 270 25.51 -4.90 19.02
N ILE A 271 26.37 -5.84 19.43
CA ILE A 271 27.84 -5.67 19.39
C ILE A 271 28.32 -5.55 17.93
N SER A 272 27.58 -6.16 16.99
CA SER A 272 27.75 -5.95 15.55
C SER A 272 27.11 -4.64 15.11
N ASP A 273 27.71 -3.96 14.12
CA ASP A 273 27.12 -2.78 13.46
C ASP A 273 25.87 -3.09 12.61
N SER A 274 25.28 -4.28 12.75
CA SER A 274 24.15 -4.81 11.99
C SER A 274 23.07 -5.39 12.91
N PRO A 275 21.79 -5.41 12.48
CA PRO A 275 20.69 -6.04 13.20
C PRO A 275 20.90 -7.55 13.35
N LEU A 276 20.30 -8.11 14.40
CA LEU A 276 20.30 -9.55 14.66
C LEU A 276 19.23 -10.23 13.82
N VAL A 277 19.62 -11.10 12.87
CA VAL A 277 18.70 -11.82 11.99
C VAL A 277 18.71 -13.31 12.33
N ASN A 278 17.56 -13.85 12.72
CA ASN A 278 17.37 -15.29 12.93
C ASN A 278 16.46 -15.85 11.85
N VAL A 279 16.84 -16.98 11.26
CA VAL A 279 16.06 -17.65 10.21
C VAL A 279 15.76 -19.09 10.62
N LYS A 280 14.47 -19.49 10.51
CA LYS A 280 13.97 -20.84 10.80
C LYS A 280 13.05 -21.35 9.68
N GLY A 281 12.72 -22.65 9.73
CA GLY A 281 11.80 -23.31 8.80
C GLY A 281 12.49 -23.91 7.58
N ARG A 282 11.73 -24.25 6.53
CA ARG A 282 12.28 -24.81 5.28
C ARG A 282 13.25 -23.85 4.61
N MET A 283 13.06 -22.53 4.77
CA MET A 283 13.97 -21.52 4.23
C MET A 283 15.40 -21.65 4.80
N ALA A 284 15.54 -21.96 6.09
CA ALA A 284 16.85 -22.13 6.74
C ALA A 284 17.59 -23.41 6.32
N LYS A 285 16.86 -24.44 5.87
CA LYS A 285 17.45 -25.74 5.49
C LYS A 285 18.09 -25.72 4.11
N ARG A 286 17.64 -24.84 3.22
CA ARG A 286 18.05 -24.79 1.81
C ARG A 286 18.96 -23.62 1.49
N SER A 287 19.70 -23.17 2.49
CA SER A 287 20.51 -21.98 2.41
C SER A 287 21.77 -22.07 3.23
N GLN A 288 22.75 -21.26 2.85
CA GLN A 288 23.86 -20.96 3.73
C GLN A 288 23.43 -19.81 4.65
N VAL A 289 23.60 -19.98 5.97
CA VAL A 289 23.17 -19.03 7.02
C VAL A 289 23.69 -17.60 6.77
N ALA A 290 24.86 -17.46 6.13
CA ALA A 290 25.47 -16.17 5.78
C ALA A 290 24.69 -15.37 4.72
N GLU A 291 24.15 -16.04 3.69
CA GLU A 291 23.47 -15.36 2.56
C GLU A 291 22.15 -14.69 2.99
N HIS A 292 21.49 -15.23 4.02
CA HIS A 292 20.21 -14.70 4.51
C HIS A 292 20.34 -13.47 5.38
N SER A 293 21.30 -13.49 6.29
CA SER A 293 21.58 -12.35 7.16
C SER A 293 21.95 -11.15 6.28
N GLU A 294 22.72 -11.39 5.21
CA GLU A 294 23.18 -10.35 4.30
C GLU A 294 22.10 -9.82 3.34
N LEU A 295 21.20 -10.67 2.81
CA LEU A 295 20.06 -10.20 1.99
C LEU A 295 19.08 -9.34 2.81
N VAL A 296 18.68 -9.85 3.99
CA VAL A 296 17.76 -9.15 4.91
C VAL A 296 18.39 -7.85 5.40
N TYR A 297 19.68 -7.90 5.78
CA TYR A 297 20.45 -6.72 6.19
C TYR A 297 20.59 -5.70 5.06
N THR A 298 20.92 -6.12 3.84
CA THR A 298 21.06 -5.22 2.69
C THR A 298 19.74 -4.56 2.33
N LEU A 299 18.63 -5.28 2.40
CA LEU A 299 17.30 -4.74 2.16
C LEU A 299 16.91 -3.74 3.24
N LEU A 300 17.08 -4.10 4.51
CA LEU A 300 16.73 -3.24 5.63
C LEU A 300 17.63 -2.01 5.72
N SER A 301 18.93 -2.12 5.46
CA SER A 301 19.83 -0.96 5.41
C SER A 301 19.47 0.01 4.27
N LYS A 302 18.88 -0.46 3.16
CA LYS A 302 18.35 0.40 2.10
C LYS A 302 17.00 1.03 2.45
N LEU A 303 16.15 0.29 3.16
CA LEU A 303 14.79 0.68 3.52
C LEU A 303 14.73 1.54 4.79
N TRP A 304 15.67 1.36 5.70
CA TRP A 304 15.74 2.03 6.98
C TRP A 304 16.38 3.40 6.82
N ARG A 305 15.54 4.43 6.74
CA ARG A 305 15.94 5.83 6.52
C ARG A 305 15.96 6.67 7.80
N PHE A 306 15.87 6.04 8.97
CA PHE A 306 15.87 6.71 10.28
C PHE A 306 17.28 6.86 10.84
N ASP A 307 17.38 6.77 12.17
CA ASP A 307 18.62 6.68 12.91
C ASP A 307 19.33 5.37 12.58
N ALA A 308 20.56 5.48 12.09
CA ALA A 308 21.45 4.35 11.87
C ALA A 308 21.69 3.55 13.17
N ASN A 309 21.58 4.18 14.35
CA ASN A 309 21.68 3.49 15.64
C ASN A 309 20.43 2.67 15.98
N ALA A 310 19.24 3.04 15.48
CA ALA A 310 18.04 2.24 15.66
C ALA A 310 18.10 0.93 14.85
N LEU A 311 18.73 0.95 13.67
CA LEU A 311 18.99 -0.26 12.88
C LEU A 311 19.85 -1.26 13.64
N LYS A 312 20.85 -0.79 14.42
CA LYS A 312 21.70 -1.65 15.26
C LYS A 312 20.96 -2.32 16.42
N LYS A 313 19.83 -1.74 16.84
CA LYS A 313 18.96 -2.30 17.89
C LYS A 313 17.91 -3.25 17.34
N MET A 314 17.73 -3.34 16.02
CA MET A 314 16.71 -4.21 15.44
C MET A 314 17.06 -5.69 15.63
N LYS A 315 16.03 -6.45 16.03
CA LYS A 315 16.01 -7.89 16.03
C LYS A 315 14.94 -8.35 15.05
N ILE A 316 15.33 -9.24 14.14
CA ILE A 316 14.50 -9.75 13.06
C ILE A 316 14.46 -11.26 13.16
N ASP A 317 13.27 -11.79 13.43
CA ASP A 317 13.01 -13.23 13.45
C ASP A 317 12.17 -13.60 12.23
N ILE A 318 12.75 -14.42 11.34
CA ILE A 318 12.10 -14.93 10.13
C ILE A 318 11.82 -16.41 10.30
N VAL A 319 10.55 -16.78 10.36
CA VAL A 319 10.10 -18.18 10.35
C VAL A 319 9.40 -18.41 9.02
N SER A 320 10.01 -19.15 8.11
CA SER A 320 9.45 -19.34 6.77
C SER A 320 9.47 -20.80 6.34
N ASP A 321 8.29 -21.29 5.98
CA ASP A 321 8.10 -22.58 5.33
C ASP A 321 8.30 -22.49 3.81
N ILE A 322 8.57 -21.30 3.28
CA ILE A 322 8.84 -21.06 1.86
C ILE A 322 10.32 -21.39 1.58
N PRO A 323 10.64 -22.43 0.79
CA PRO A 323 12.02 -22.74 0.43
C PRO A 323 12.63 -21.66 -0.48
N LEU A 324 13.91 -21.36 -0.27
CA LEU A 324 14.66 -20.39 -1.08
C LEU A 324 14.96 -20.96 -2.48
N GLY A 325 14.92 -20.10 -3.51
CA GLY A 325 15.34 -20.46 -4.87
C GLY A 325 14.48 -21.53 -5.53
N CYS A 326 13.19 -21.62 -5.16
CA CYS A 326 12.25 -22.62 -5.67
C CYS A 326 11.07 -21.99 -6.44
N GLY A 327 11.12 -20.70 -6.77
CA GLY A 327 10.05 -20.03 -7.54
C GLY A 327 8.79 -19.67 -6.74
N LEU A 328 8.91 -19.61 -5.40
CA LEU A 328 7.80 -19.38 -4.46
C LEU A 328 7.89 -18.04 -3.70
N GLY A 329 8.72 -17.11 -4.17
CA GLY A 329 8.71 -15.74 -3.65
C GLY A 329 9.26 -15.55 -2.23
N ALA A 330 10.13 -16.44 -1.74
CA ALA A 330 10.71 -16.32 -0.40
C ALA A 330 11.34 -14.95 -0.13
N SER A 331 12.19 -14.44 -1.05
CA SER A 331 12.78 -13.08 -0.97
C SER A 331 11.69 -12.00 -0.94
N GLY A 332 10.76 -12.04 -1.91
CA GLY A 332 9.67 -11.07 -2.01
C GLY A 332 8.80 -11.00 -0.75
N SER A 333 8.57 -12.13 -0.07
CA SER A 333 7.82 -12.15 1.21
C SER A 333 8.55 -11.35 2.31
N VAL A 334 9.86 -11.50 2.43
CA VAL A 334 10.67 -10.75 3.39
C VAL A 334 10.70 -9.26 3.04
N VAL A 335 10.84 -8.92 1.76
CA VAL A 335 10.81 -7.53 1.26
C VAL A 335 9.48 -6.87 1.62
N LEU A 336 8.35 -7.56 1.39
CA LEU A 336 7.02 -7.06 1.75
C LEU A 336 6.90 -6.72 3.21
N GLY A 337 7.28 -7.66 4.09
CA GLY A 337 7.21 -7.45 5.51
C GLY A 337 8.13 -6.34 6.00
N ALA A 338 9.32 -6.20 5.41
CA ALA A 338 10.26 -5.13 5.73
C ALA A 338 9.74 -3.74 5.30
N VAL A 339 9.16 -3.64 4.09
CA VAL A 339 8.52 -2.41 3.60
C VAL A 339 7.34 -2.04 4.50
N TRP A 340 6.47 -3.01 4.80
CA TRP A 340 5.35 -2.80 5.72
C TRP A 340 5.82 -2.27 7.08
N ALA A 341 6.74 -2.99 7.72
CA ALA A 341 7.26 -2.62 9.03
C ALA A 341 7.89 -1.22 9.03
N SER A 342 8.65 -0.87 7.97
CA SER A 342 9.24 0.47 7.85
C SER A 342 8.21 1.59 7.89
N HIS A 343 7.06 1.44 7.23
CA HIS A 343 5.97 2.43 7.31
C HIS A 343 5.27 2.40 8.67
N VAL A 344 5.01 1.23 9.23
CA VAL A 344 4.32 1.13 10.51
C VAL A 344 5.15 1.72 11.65
N PHE A 345 6.47 1.51 11.66
CA PHE A 345 7.39 2.19 12.60
C PHE A 345 7.41 3.71 12.44
N GLN A 346 6.97 4.24 11.29
CA GLN A 346 6.78 5.69 11.06
C GLN A 346 5.43 6.22 11.54
N GLY A 347 4.57 5.37 12.10
CA GLY A 347 3.19 5.77 12.35
C GLY A 347 2.34 5.91 11.10
N LYS A 348 2.74 5.27 9.98
CA LYS A 348 2.03 5.30 8.70
C LYS A 348 1.41 3.94 8.40
N LEU A 349 0.20 3.96 7.86
CA LEU A 349 -0.42 2.78 7.26
C LEU A 349 -0.34 2.91 5.74
N PRO A 350 0.59 2.21 5.07
CA PRO A 350 0.77 2.35 3.64
C PRO A 350 -0.36 1.65 2.88
N SER A 351 -0.77 2.23 1.75
CA SER A 351 -1.68 1.56 0.82
C SER A 351 -0.98 0.38 0.13
N CYS A 352 -1.73 -0.62 -0.34
CA CYS A 352 -1.16 -1.71 -1.15
C CYS A 352 -0.36 -1.20 -2.35
N ARG A 353 -0.85 -0.12 -3.00
CA ARG A 353 -0.14 0.54 -4.11
C ARG A 353 1.21 1.11 -3.67
N THR A 354 1.29 1.73 -2.49
CA THR A 354 2.54 2.25 -1.92
C THR A 354 3.53 1.11 -1.67
N ILE A 355 3.07 0.03 -1.04
CA ILE A 355 3.89 -1.15 -0.74
C ILE A 355 4.46 -1.74 -2.03
N LEU A 356 3.62 -1.99 -3.03
CA LEU A 356 4.06 -2.57 -4.31
C LEU A 356 5.04 -1.67 -5.06
N LYS A 357 4.81 -0.36 -5.04
CA LYS A 357 5.72 0.62 -5.64
C LYS A 357 7.11 0.53 -5.01
N GLU A 358 7.20 0.47 -3.69
CA GLU A 358 8.49 0.37 -2.99
C GLU A 358 9.14 -1.00 -3.20
N CYS A 359 8.38 -2.09 -3.09
CA CYS A 359 8.91 -3.44 -3.32
C CYS A 359 9.48 -3.59 -4.73
N ARG A 360 8.85 -3.00 -5.76
CA ARG A 360 9.34 -2.99 -7.14
C ARG A 360 10.74 -2.37 -7.28
N THR A 361 11.10 -1.40 -6.44
CA THR A 361 12.45 -0.80 -6.48
C THR A 361 13.52 -1.69 -5.86
N LEU A 362 13.11 -2.73 -5.14
CA LEU A 362 13.98 -3.59 -4.32
C LEU A 362 14.05 -5.02 -4.82
N GLU A 363 12.95 -5.50 -5.42
CA GLU A 363 12.76 -6.85 -5.92
C GLU A 363 12.39 -6.78 -7.40
N ALA A 364 13.01 -7.65 -8.21
CA ALA A 364 12.82 -7.65 -9.66
C ALA A 364 11.52 -8.33 -10.11
N HIS A 365 10.75 -8.91 -9.18
CA HIS A 365 9.58 -9.76 -9.42
C HIS A 365 8.32 -9.19 -8.74
N PRO A 366 7.78 -8.08 -9.24
CA PRO A 366 6.63 -7.41 -8.64
C PRO A 366 5.33 -8.26 -8.71
N GLU A 367 5.19 -9.17 -9.67
CA GLU A 367 4.05 -10.06 -9.82
C GLU A 367 3.93 -11.08 -8.68
N THR A 368 5.07 -11.63 -8.23
CA THR A 368 5.15 -12.52 -7.06
C THR A 368 4.78 -11.79 -5.77
N THR A 369 5.30 -10.58 -5.65
CA THR A 369 5.06 -9.67 -4.53
C THR A 369 3.59 -9.22 -4.48
N ALA A 370 3.00 -8.94 -5.63
CA ALA A 370 1.58 -8.60 -5.76
C ALA A 370 0.68 -9.72 -5.24
N ALA A 371 0.93 -10.95 -5.67
CA ALA A 371 0.16 -12.11 -5.20
C ALA A 371 0.31 -12.32 -3.69
N SER A 372 1.53 -12.23 -3.16
CA SER A 372 1.79 -12.38 -1.72
C SER A 372 1.11 -11.28 -0.89
N LEU A 373 1.03 -10.06 -1.41
CA LEU A 373 0.39 -8.92 -0.74
C LEU A 373 -1.14 -8.99 -0.80
N LEU A 374 -1.71 -9.31 -1.95
CA LEU A 374 -3.15 -9.19 -2.22
C LEU A 374 -3.89 -10.50 -1.98
N GLY A 375 -3.25 -11.66 -2.13
CA GLY A 375 -3.90 -12.96 -2.17
C GLY A 375 -4.40 -13.29 -3.58
N GLY A 376 -5.05 -14.45 -3.72
CA GLY A 376 -5.66 -14.89 -4.98
C GLY A 376 -4.67 -14.98 -6.13
N MET A 377 -5.19 -14.78 -7.34
CA MET A 377 -4.40 -14.57 -8.55
C MET A 377 -4.26 -13.07 -8.80
N THR A 378 -3.08 -12.62 -9.23
CA THR A 378 -2.84 -11.22 -9.60
C THR A 378 -2.35 -11.09 -11.02
N ILE A 379 -2.80 -10.05 -11.72
CA ILE A 379 -2.26 -9.62 -13.01
C ILE A 379 -1.53 -8.31 -12.80
N PHE A 380 -0.24 -8.32 -13.07
CA PHE A 380 0.66 -7.18 -13.01
C PHE A 380 0.98 -6.67 -14.41
N GLY A 381 0.98 -5.35 -14.57
CA GLY A 381 1.40 -4.68 -15.79
C GLY A 381 2.27 -3.48 -15.47
N ASP A 382 3.45 -3.42 -16.10
CA ASP A 382 4.34 -2.28 -16.00
C ASP A 382 3.91 -1.19 -17.01
N THR A 383 3.98 0.07 -16.58
CA THR A 383 3.79 1.24 -17.45
C THR A 383 5.12 1.97 -17.57
N PRO A 384 5.83 1.87 -18.71
CA PRO A 384 7.11 2.53 -18.89
C PRO A 384 7.02 4.05 -18.63
N GLY A 385 7.87 4.56 -17.73
CA GLY A 385 7.90 5.99 -17.38
C GLY A 385 6.84 6.44 -16.37
N ASP A 386 5.96 5.53 -15.92
CA ASP A 386 5.05 5.76 -14.80
C ASP A 386 5.43 4.85 -13.62
N GLU A 387 5.57 5.45 -12.45
CA GLU A 387 5.82 4.70 -11.22
C GLU A 387 4.56 3.96 -10.73
N SER A 388 3.42 4.19 -11.37
CA SER A 388 2.17 3.51 -11.05
C SER A 388 2.17 2.08 -11.60
N SER A 389 2.08 1.11 -10.69
CA SER A 389 1.89 -0.30 -11.04
C SER A 389 0.43 -0.56 -11.35
N LEU A 390 0.14 -1.18 -12.50
CA LEU A 390 -1.18 -1.70 -12.80
C LEU A 390 -1.27 -3.10 -12.19
N VAL A 391 -2.16 -3.27 -11.21
CA VAL A 391 -2.39 -4.56 -10.57
C VAL A 391 -3.88 -4.85 -10.50
N ARG A 392 -4.25 -6.11 -10.75
CA ARG A 392 -5.60 -6.62 -10.61
C ARG A 392 -5.58 -7.93 -9.85
N HIS A 393 -6.35 -8.02 -8.76
CA HIS A 393 -6.65 -9.28 -8.09
C HIS A 393 -7.83 -9.95 -8.80
N ILE A 394 -7.76 -11.26 -8.88
CA ILE A 394 -8.81 -12.16 -9.35
C ILE A 394 -8.94 -13.26 -8.29
N ASP A 395 -10.18 -13.47 -7.84
CA ASP A 395 -10.47 -14.55 -6.92
C ASP A 395 -10.18 -15.89 -7.59
N TRP A 396 -9.39 -16.72 -6.92
CA TRP A 396 -9.15 -18.08 -7.35
C TRP A 396 -10.29 -18.98 -6.85
N PRO A 397 -10.84 -19.90 -7.67
CA PRO A 397 -11.89 -20.80 -7.22
C PRO A 397 -11.45 -21.67 -6.04
N ASP A 398 -12.27 -21.69 -4.98
CA ASP A 398 -11.95 -22.41 -3.73
C ASP A 398 -11.78 -23.92 -3.92
N ASP A 399 -12.43 -24.50 -4.94
CA ASP A 399 -12.33 -25.91 -5.28
C ASP A 399 -11.12 -26.23 -6.17
N TRP A 400 -10.34 -25.23 -6.63
CA TRP A 400 -9.11 -25.44 -7.37
C TRP A 400 -7.91 -25.32 -6.44
N THR A 401 -7.18 -26.42 -6.27
CA THR A 401 -6.01 -26.53 -5.38
C THR A 401 -4.73 -26.69 -6.18
N ILE A 402 -3.59 -26.50 -5.51
CA ILE A 402 -2.27 -26.58 -6.11
C ILE A 402 -1.50 -27.72 -5.44
N LEU A 403 -1.19 -28.76 -6.20
CA LEU A 403 -0.20 -29.76 -5.82
C LEU A 403 1.17 -29.28 -6.31
N LEU A 404 2.05 -28.91 -5.38
CA LEU A 404 3.36 -28.38 -5.68
C LEU A 404 4.42 -29.48 -5.61
N VAL A 405 5.06 -29.74 -6.74
CA VAL A 405 6.23 -30.59 -6.88
C VAL A 405 7.47 -29.78 -6.53
N LEU A 406 8.17 -30.15 -5.47
CA LEU A 406 9.30 -29.42 -4.91
C LEU A 406 10.56 -30.30 -4.91
N PRO A 407 11.39 -30.22 -5.98
CA PRO A 407 12.70 -30.88 -6.02
C PRO A 407 13.61 -30.40 -4.88
N SER A 408 14.60 -31.20 -4.48
CA SER A 408 15.52 -30.88 -3.36
C SER A 408 16.47 -29.71 -3.60
N TYR A 409 16.73 -29.37 -4.87
CA TYR A 409 17.70 -28.35 -5.26
C TYR A 409 17.05 -26.96 -5.42
N SER A 410 17.84 -25.92 -5.22
CA SER A 410 17.48 -24.53 -5.51
C SER A 410 18.06 -24.08 -6.85
N LEU A 411 17.32 -23.28 -7.61
CA LEU A 411 17.78 -22.65 -8.86
C LEU A 411 17.81 -21.13 -8.69
N LYS A 412 18.95 -20.50 -8.97
CA LYS A 412 19.05 -19.03 -8.87
C LYS A 412 18.26 -18.39 -10.00
N THR A 413 17.49 -17.35 -9.71
CA THR A 413 16.67 -16.65 -10.72
C THR A 413 17.49 -16.13 -11.90
N ALA A 414 18.71 -15.66 -11.63
CA ALA A 414 19.64 -15.22 -12.67
C ALA A 414 20.04 -16.37 -13.62
N GLU A 415 20.19 -17.59 -13.13
CA GLU A 415 20.52 -18.77 -13.95
C GLU A 415 19.30 -19.20 -14.78
N SER A 416 18.12 -19.25 -14.16
CA SER A 416 16.85 -19.51 -14.85
C SER A 416 16.51 -18.47 -15.93
N ARG A 417 16.99 -17.22 -15.81
CA ARG A 417 16.83 -16.19 -16.85
C ARG A 417 17.88 -16.27 -17.96
N LYS A 418 19.08 -16.84 -17.71
CA LYS A 418 20.15 -16.94 -18.73
C LYS A 418 19.78 -17.83 -19.91
N VAL A 419 18.90 -18.80 -19.71
CA VAL A 419 18.44 -19.72 -20.77
C VAL A 419 17.40 -19.10 -21.69
N LEU A 420 16.83 -17.94 -21.34
CA LEU A 420 15.81 -17.28 -22.14
C LEU A 420 16.44 -16.53 -23.34
N PRO A 421 15.88 -16.65 -24.55
CA PRO A 421 16.38 -15.93 -25.71
C PRO A 421 16.10 -14.43 -25.60
N ARG A 422 16.88 -13.63 -26.33
CA ARG A 422 16.68 -12.17 -26.40
C ARG A 422 15.49 -11.77 -27.29
N THR A 423 15.10 -12.64 -28.22
CA THR A 423 14.02 -12.40 -29.19
C THR A 423 13.18 -13.66 -29.34
N TYR A 424 11.90 -13.47 -29.63
CA TYR A 424 10.94 -14.56 -29.80
C TYR A 424 10.31 -14.51 -31.19
N PRO A 425 9.98 -15.67 -31.80
CA PRO A 425 9.18 -15.71 -33.00
C PRO A 425 7.81 -15.06 -32.76
N ARG A 426 7.31 -14.32 -33.75
CA ARG A 426 5.99 -13.67 -33.67
C ARG A 426 4.87 -14.66 -33.35
N ALA A 427 4.95 -15.88 -33.90
CA ALA A 427 3.94 -16.92 -33.67
C ALA A 427 3.86 -17.34 -32.20
N ASP A 428 5.00 -17.43 -31.52
CA ASP A 428 5.06 -17.83 -30.10
C ASP A 428 4.57 -16.71 -29.19
N VAL A 429 4.90 -15.45 -29.52
CA VAL A 429 4.34 -14.28 -28.83
C VAL A 429 2.82 -14.23 -28.96
N ILE A 430 2.29 -14.41 -30.17
CA ILE A 430 0.83 -14.45 -30.40
C ILE A 430 0.18 -15.59 -29.62
N HIS A 431 0.78 -16.79 -29.65
CA HIS A 431 0.30 -17.96 -28.90
C HIS A 431 0.18 -17.63 -27.41
N ASN A 432 1.23 -17.08 -26.81
CA ASN A 432 1.23 -16.70 -25.40
C ASN A 432 0.20 -15.62 -25.07
N ILE A 433 0.04 -14.59 -25.91
CA ILE A 433 -1.00 -13.56 -25.70
C ILE A 433 -2.40 -14.21 -25.67
N GLN A 434 -2.68 -15.12 -26.61
CA GLN A 434 -3.94 -15.84 -26.65
C GLN A 434 -4.15 -16.70 -25.40
N ARG A 435 -3.15 -17.50 -25.03
CA ARG A 435 -3.21 -18.39 -23.87
C ARG A 435 -3.37 -17.62 -22.55
N ALA A 436 -2.59 -16.56 -22.35
CA ALA A 436 -2.68 -15.70 -21.17
C ALA A 436 -4.05 -15.01 -21.06
N SER A 437 -4.58 -14.48 -22.18
CA SER A 437 -5.90 -13.84 -22.19
C SER A 437 -7.03 -14.82 -21.85
N LEU A 438 -6.96 -16.05 -22.37
CA LEU A 438 -7.93 -17.09 -22.08
C LEU A 438 -7.79 -17.64 -20.66
N LEU A 439 -6.57 -17.73 -20.11
CA LEU A 439 -6.34 -18.13 -18.71
C LEU A 439 -7.09 -17.20 -17.76
N VAL A 440 -6.94 -15.88 -17.94
CA VAL A 440 -7.63 -14.86 -17.14
C VAL A 440 -9.15 -15.02 -17.25
N SER A 441 -9.66 -15.23 -18.47
CA SER A 441 -11.08 -15.47 -18.70
C SER A 441 -11.57 -16.74 -18.01
N ALA A 442 -10.81 -17.83 -18.09
CA ALA A 442 -11.16 -19.13 -17.51
C ALA A 442 -11.22 -19.07 -15.99
N VAL A 443 -10.24 -18.43 -15.35
CA VAL A 443 -10.26 -18.24 -13.89
C VAL A 443 -11.43 -17.35 -13.47
N TYR A 444 -11.66 -16.24 -14.18
CA TYR A 444 -12.73 -15.29 -13.86
C TYR A 444 -14.13 -15.90 -13.99
N GLU A 445 -14.38 -16.67 -15.05
CA GLU A 445 -15.65 -17.38 -15.29
C GLU A 445 -15.73 -18.73 -14.58
N LYS A 446 -14.65 -19.18 -13.93
CA LYS A 446 -14.51 -20.50 -13.31
C LYS A 446 -14.73 -21.66 -14.30
N ASP A 447 -14.29 -21.47 -15.55
CA ASP A 447 -14.41 -22.42 -16.64
C ASP A 447 -13.23 -23.41 -16.64
N GLU A 448 -13.45 -24.58 -16.04
CA GLU A 448 -12.46 -25.66 -15.93
C GLU A 448 -12.01 -26.19 -17.29
N GLU A 449 -12.95 -26.36 -18.22
CA GLU A 449 -12.67 -26.93 -19.54
C GLU A 449 -11.83 -25.95 -20.37
N LEU A 450 -12.14 -24.66 -20.32
CA LEU A 450 -11.28 -23.65 -20.94
C LEU A 450 -9.90 -23.64 -20.29
N LEU A 451 -9.82 -23.68 -18.94
CA LEU A 451 -8.57 -23.57 -18.21
C LEU A 451 -7.54 -24.65 -18.62
N LYS A 452 -8.00 -25.90 -18.82
CA LYS A 452 -7.18 -27.04 -19.29
C LYS A 452 -6.35 -26.74 -20.54
N HIS A 453 -6.80 -25.80 -21.37
CA HIS A 453 -6.12 -25.42 -22.61
C HIS A 453 -5.26 -24.15 -22.52
N THR A 454 -5.10 -23.57 -21.33
CA THR A 454 -4.50 -22.23 -21.18
C THR A 454 -3.06 -22.23 -20.70
N PHE A 455 -2.59 -23.27 -19.99
CA PHE A 455 -1.24 -23.32 -19.43
C PHE A 455 -0.10 -23.57 -20.44
N SER A 456 -0.42 -23.59 -21.74
CA SER A 456 0.60 -23.74 -22.78
C SER A 456 1.45 -22.47 -22.94
N ASP A 457 2.74 -22.58 -22.63
CA ASP A 457 3.72 -21.51 -22.79
C ASP A 457 4.74 -21.82 -23.89
N ARG A 458 5.17 -20.77 -24.62
CA ARG A 458 6.26 -20.82 -25.60
C ARG A 458 7.29 -19.71 -25.41
N LEU A 459 7.24 -19.00 -24.29
CA LEU A 459 8.15 -17.87 -24.03
C LEU A 459 9.20 -18.18 -22.97
N HIS A 460 8.99 -19.12 -22.04
CA HIS A 460 9.97 -19.41 -21.00
C HIS A 460 10.09 -20.86 -20.58
N GLU A 461 9.01 -21.63 -20.57
CA GLU A 461 9.01 -22.98 -20.02
C GLU A 461 9.87 -23.93 -20.86
N SER A 462 9.66 -23.97 -22.18
CA SER A 462 10.44 -24.82 -23.09
C SER A 462 11.94 -24.55 -23.04
N TYR A 463 12.34 -23.31 -22.72
CA TYR A 463 13.75 -22.93 -22.56
C TYR A 463 14.31 -23.32 -21.19
N ARG A 464 13.44 -23.49 -20.18
CA ARG A 464 13.79 -23.83 -18.80
C ARG A 464 13.73 -25.32 -18.50
N GLU A 465 13.07 -26.13 -19.33
CA GLU A 465 13.02 -27.60 -19.18
C GLU A 465 14.42 -28.23 -19.05
N ALA A 466 15.44 -27.67 -19.72
CA ALA A 466 16.82 -28.13 -19.60
C ALA A 466 17.42 -27.97 -18.20
N VAL A 467 16.93 -27.00 -17.41
CA VAL A 467 17.38 -26.72 -16.03
C VAL A 467 16.35 -27.12 -14.96
N VAL A 468 15.13 -27.45 -15.38
CA VAL A 468 14.04 -27.98 -14.55
C VAL A 468 13.37 -29.14 -15.29
N PRO A 469 14.01 -30.32 -15.35
CA PRO A 469 13.50 -31.47 -16.10
C PRO A 469 12.19 -32.02 -15.53
N GLU A 470 11.88 -31.76 -14.26
CA GLU A 470 10.66 -32.20 -13.60
C GLU A 470 9.39 -31.64 -14.27
N LEU A 471 9.48 -30.49 -14.96
CA LEU A 471 8.32 -29.93 -15.67
C LEU A 471 7.79 -30.89 -16.74
N SER A 472 8.67 -31.40 -17.61
CA SER A 472 8.29 -32.33 -18.67
C SER A 472 7.92 -33.70 -18.11
N LYS A 473 8.62 -34.16 -17.06
CA LYS A 473 8.31 -35.44 -16.39
C LYS A 473 6.90 -35.44 -15.80
N VAL A 474 6.52 -34.39 -15.07
CA VAL A 474 5.19 -34.26 -14.46
C VAL A 474 4.10 -34.14 -15.53
N ARG A 475 4.35 -33.40 -16.62
CA ARG A 475 3.42 -33.33 -17.76
C ARG A 475 3.16 -34.69 -18.39
N ASN A 476 4.22 -35.49 -18.60
CA ASN A 476 4.11 -36.82 -19.17
C ASN A 476 3.43 -37.80 -18.20
N LEU A 477 3.71 -37.71 -16.90
CA LEU A 477 3.07 -38.53 -15.87
C LEU A 477 1.55 -38.33 -15.84
N LEU A 478 1.11 -37.08 -15.95
CA LEU A 478 -0.31 -36.71 -15.83
C LEU A 478 -1.03 -36.66 -17.19
N GLU A 479 -0.39 -37.11 -18.27
CA GLU A 479 -1.02 -37.18 -19.59
C GLU A 479 -2.23 -38.12 -19.56
N GLY A 480 -3.41 -37.60 -19.90
CA GLY A 480 -4.67 -38.34 -19.87
C GLY A 480 -5.38 -38.40 -18.51
N GLU A 481 -4.76 -37.89 -17.44
CA GLU A 481 -5.39 -37.75 -16.13
C GLU A 481 -6.14 -36.40 -16.01
N ASP A 482 -7.22 -36.36 -15.23
CA ASP A 482 -8.12 -35.19 -15.12
C ASP A 482 -7.57 -34.10 -14.18
N HIS A 483 -6.56 -33.38 -14.66
CA HIS A 483 -6.00 -32.20 -14.02
C HIS A 483 -6.35 -30.93 -14.81
N LEU A 484 -6.30 -29.75 -14.15
CA LEU A 484 -6.64 -28.47 -14.76
C LEU A 484 -5.45 -27.78 -15.44
N GLY A 485 -4.22 -28.13 -15.04
CA GLY A 485 -3.01 -27.69 -15.75
C GLY A 485 -1.72 -27.92 -14.98
N VAL A 486 -0.60 -27.81 -15.69
CA VAL A 486 0.76 -27.93 -15.15
C VAL A 486 1.60 -26.77 -15.63
N PHE A 487 2.24 -26.05 -14.71
CA PHE A 487 3.12 -24.93 -15.05
C PHE A 487 4.36 -24.88 -14.15
N LEU A 488 5.42 -24.24 -14.65
CA LEU A 488 6.61 -23.95 -13.87
C LEU A 488 6.33 -22.84 -12.86
N ALA A 489 6.56 -23.10 -11.57
CA ALA A 489 6.42 -22.11 -10.52
C ALA A 489 7.51 -21.04 -10.66
N GLY A 490 7.15 -19.85 -11.13
CA GLY A 490 8.09 -18.76 -11.39
C GLY A 490 9.23 -19.16 -12.34
N GLY A 491 10.47 -19.10 -11.86
CA GLY A 491 11.65 -19.54 -12.59
C GLY A 491 12.08 -20.98 -12.31
N GLY A 492 11.33 -21.72 -11.49
CA GLY A 492 11.72 -23.02 -10.95
C GLY A 492 12.54 -22.92 -9.65
N SER A 493 12.95 -24.04 -9.05
CA SER A 493 12.83 -25.41 -9.56
C SER A 493 11.45 -26.09 -9.39
N SER A 494 10.49 -25.47 -8.69
CA SER A 494 9.20 -26.12 -8.43
C SER A 494 8.26 -26.14 -9.65
N VAL A 495 7.41 -27.15 -9.70
CA VAL A 495 6.34 -27.32 -10.70
C VAL A 495 5.01 -27.36 -9.98
N ALA A 496 4.04 -26.59 -10.46
CA ALA A 496 2.71 -26.51 -9.88
C ALA A 496 1.71 -27.27 -10.77
N VAL A 497 0.91 -28.12 -10.15
CA VAL A 497 -0.21 -28.82 -10.78
C VAL A 497 -1.51 -28.26 -10.21
N VAL A 498 -2.34 -27.70 -11.09
CA VAL A 498 -3.67 -27.22 -10.73
C VAL A 498 -4.64 -28.38 -10.86
N VAL A 499 -5.40 -28.65 -9.80
CA VAL A 499 -6.38 -29.73 -9.77
C VAL A 499 -7.68 -29.25 -9.11
N ASN A 500 -8.81 -29.71 -9.62
CA ASN A 500 -10.05 -29.60 -8.86
C ASN A 500 -9.95 -30.56 -7.65
N SER A 501 -10.44 -30.12 -6.50
CA SER A 501 -10.57 -30.88 -5.26
C SER A 501 -11.18 -32.27 -5.45
N ARG A 502 -12.06 -32.46 -6.44
CA ARG A 502 -12.66 -33.78 -6.76
C ARG A 502 -11.63 -34.81 -7.25
N GLN A 503 -10.55 -34.36 -7.90
CA GLN A 503 -9.51 -35.20 -8.49
C GLN A 503 -8.19 -35.16 -7.71
N LYS A 504 -8.09 -34.28 -6.70
CA LYS A 504 -6.85 -34.00 -5.97
C LYS A 504 -6.20 -35.26 -5.40
N ASP A 505 -6.96 -36.13 -4.74
CA ASP A 505 -6.40 -37.31 -4.07
C ASP A 505 -5.75 -38.28 -5.08
N ARG A 506 -6.41 -38.53 -6.22
CA ARG A 506 -5.89 -39.36 -7.32
C ARG A 506 -4.60 -38.78 -7.90
N ILE A 507 -4.57 -37.49 -8.20
CA ILE A 507 -3.39 -36.84 -8.78
C ILE A 507 -2.25 -36.77 -7.76
N ASN A 508 -2.56 -36.52 -6.48
CA ASN A 508 -1.57 -36.51 -5.41
C ASN A 508 -0.95 -37.90 -5.22
N GLU A 509 -1.72 -38.98 -5.20
CA GLU A 509 -1.19 -40.35 -5.15
C GLU A 509 -0.20 -40.63 -6.30
N LEU A 510 -0.57 -40.28 -7.54
CA LEU A 510 0.32 -40.44 -8.70
C LEU A 510 1.63 -39.66 -8.55
N LEU A 511 1.56 -38.41 -8.07
CA LEU A 511 2.74 -37.58 -7.84
C LEU A 511 3.62 -38.12 -6.71
N GLN A 512 3.03 -38.67 -5.64
CA GLN A 512 3.76 -39.26 -4.52
C GLN A 512 4.47 -40.54 -4.95
N ASP A 513 3.78 -41.44 -5.66
CA ASP A 513 4.37 -42.68 -6.18
C ASP A 513 5.52 -42.38 -7.16
N TRP A 514 5.34 -41.40 -8.03
CA TRP A 514 6.39 -40.93 -8.94
C TRP A 514 7.58 -40.31 -8.17
N ALA A 515 7.32 -39.49 -7.15
CA ALA A 515 8.38 -38.86 -6.35
C ALA A 515 9.22 -39.88 -5.58
N LEU A 516 8.67 -41.04 -5.21
CA LEU A 516 9.40 -42.11 -4.50
C LEU A 516 10.43 -42.83 -5.38
N VAL A 517 10.24 -42.85 -6.70
CA VAL A 517 11.11 -43.56 -7.66
C VAL A 517 12.10 -42.64 -8.37
N GLU A 518 11.96 -41.33 -8.21
CA GLU A 518 12.91 -40.36 -8.75
C GLU A 518 14.15 -40.23 -7.85
N ASP A 519 15.33 -40.17 -8.47
CA ASP A 519 16.61 -40.05 -7.75
C ASP A 519 16.75 -38.70 -7.00
N ASN A 520 15.99 -37.69 -7.44
CA ASN A 520 15.91 -36.40 -6.77
C ASN A 520 14.88 -36.49 -5.65
N GLN A 521 15.30 -36.29 -4.40
CA GLN A 521 14.36 -36.13 -3.28
C GLN A 521 13.33 -35.03 -3.61
N ILE A 522 12.10 -35.43 -3.92
CA ILE A 522 11.00 -34.55 -4.30
C ILE A 522 9.95 -34.57 -3.19
N ASP A 523 9.61 -33.40 -2.68
CA ASP A 523 8.45 -33.23 -1.80
C ASP A 523 7.24 -32.85 -2.65
N ILE A 524 6.08 -33.43 -2.35
CA ILE A 524 4.79 -33.00 -2.90
C ILE A 524 4.01 -32.29 -1.79
N LEU A 525 3.62 -31.04 -2.03
CA LEU A 525 2.86 -30.22 -1.08
C LEU A 525 1.45 -29.96 -1.61
N ASP A 526 0.44 -30.19 -0.77
CA ASP A 526 -0.95 -29.83 -1.04
C ASP A 526 -1.21 -28.42 -0.51
N LEU A 527 -1.45 -27.47 -1.42
CA LEU A 527 -1.61 -26.05 -1.13
C LEU A 527 -2.94 -25.54 -1.67
N TYR A 528 -3.56 -24.63 -0.92
CA TYR A 528 -4.68 -23.81 -1.43
C TYR A 528 -4.19 -22.41 -1.77
N VAL A 529 -5.00 -21.69 -2.55
CA VAL A 529 -4.75 -20.28 -2.89
C VAL A 529 -5.50 -19.41 -1.88
N PRO A 530 -4.82 -18.72 -0.95
CA PRO A 530 -5.49 -17.89 0.04
C PRO A 530 -6.13 -16.66 -0.63
N ALA A 531 -7.42 -16.42 -0.35
CA ALA A 531 -8.13 -15.24 -0.87
C ALA A 531 -7.58 -13.91 -0.34
N GLN A 532 -6.87 -13.93 0.80
CA GLN A 532 -6.19 -12.78 1.39
C GLN A 532 -4.69 -12.97 1.35
N GLY A 533 -3.97 -11.89 1.07
CA GLY A 533 -2.51 -11.86 1.10
C GLY A 533 -1.94 -11.61 2.48
N MET A 534 -0.87 -10.83 2.53
CA MET A 534 -0.16 -10.44 3.76
C MET A 534 -1.13 -9.91 4.82
N ARG A 535 -0.94 -10.33 6.07
CA ARG A 535 -1.68 -9.87 7.24
C ARG A 535 -0.76 -9.56 8.41
N GLU A 536 -1.12 -8.56 9.21
CA GLU A 536 -0.47 -8.30 10.49
C GLU A 536 -1.09 -9.19 11.57
N LEU A 537 -0.26 -9.92 12.32
CA LEU A 537 -0.74 -10.89 13.31
C LEU A 537 -0.87 -10.27 14.71
N VAL A 538 0.14 -9.55 15.17
CA VAL A 538 0.19 -8.96 16.53
C VAL A 538 1.15 -7.77 16.52
N LYS A 539 0.80 -6.75 17.32
CA LYS A 539 1.69 -5.70 17.78
C LYS A 539 1.90 -5.87 19.28
N VAL A 540 3.14 -6.08 19.72
CA VAL A 540 3.49 -6.13 21.15
C VAL A 540 4.29 -4.90 21.49
#